data_AF-A0A8H8JTX2-F1
#
_entry.id   AF-A0A8H8JTX2-F1
#
_cell.length_a   1.000
_cell.length_b   1.000
_cell.length_c   1.000
_cell.angle_alpha   90.00
_cell.angle_beta   90.00
_cell.angle_gamma   90.00
#
_symmetry.space_group_name_H-M   'P 1'
#
loop_
_entity.id
_entity.type
_entity.pdbx_description
1 polymer ?
#
loop_
_entity_poly.entity_id
_entity_poly.type
_entity_poly.pdbx_seq_one_letter_code
_entity_poly.pdbx_strand_id
1 'polypeptide(L)'
;MPPALETQVNLLATLINRLATVRAVSAGNLPVHLQSAITNVSSLAEELASSDVQDALAAAEMEPNIRATDLQNSRREIRRQRQKVDTAPPTKRPPTKTQYYPPRLPGQMTTLSRDSLPSFVESFNRASPNASISIWSQTDSTAIQGDTLRVIVPDILVGYITLREGKGQDNGLRPDSVSIAGIREQRTTSEFSAFRSISQHIFKIMGDNDNVTVSDLAYLLASYHNLYLATCHRCTRICSAQDYAPATVHIWTETDQAQWTLQCYHDSCAIS
;
A
#
# COMPACT_ATOMS: atom_id res chain seq x y z
N MET A 1 -3.84 25.04 43.63
CA MET A 1 -2.88 23.98 44.00
C MET A 1 -1.53 24.30 43.37
N PRO A 2 -0.39 24.15 44.07
CA PRO A 2 0.91 24.48 43.53
C PRO A 2 1.29 23.49 42.40
N PRO A 3 1.68 23.96 41.20
CA PRO A 3 2.05 23.10 40.06
C PRO A 3 3.27 22.20 40.32
N ALA A 4 4.02 22.48 41.39
CA ALA A 4 5.14 21.66 41.85
C ALA A 4 4.71 20.31 42.46
N LEU A 5 3.49 20.19 42.99
CA LEU A 5 3.00 18.95 43.60
C LEU A 5 2.55 17.94 42.54
N GLU A 6 1.87 18.40 41.48
CA GLU A 6 1.42 17.52 40.39
C GLU A 6 2.60 16.91 39.63
N THR A 7 3.66 17.70 39.40
CA THR A 7 4.88 17.23 38.76
C THR A 7 5.61 16.18 39.60
N GLN A 8 5.66 16.34 40.93
CA GLN A 8 6.23 15.35 41.83
C GLN A 8 5.41 14.06 41.90
N VAL A 9 4.07 14.16 41.90
CA VAL A 9 3.18 13.00 41.89
C VAL A 9 3.31 12.21 40.58
N ASN A 10 3.40 12.89 39.44
CA ASN A 10 3.60 12.23 38.15
C ASN A 10 4.97 11.54 38.05
N LEU A 11 6.02 12.15 38.60
CA LEU A 11 7.36 11.55 38.63
C LEU A 11 7.37 10.28 39.49
N LEU A 12 6.72 10.32 40.67
CA LEU A 12 6.58 9.14 41.54
C LEU A 12 5.77 8.02 40.88
N ALA A 13 4.67 8.33 40.20
CA ALA A 13 3.89 7.35 39.46
C ALA A 13 4.72 6.67 38.35
N THR A 14 5.56 7.45 37.66
CA THR A 14 6.44 6.95 36.60
C THR A 14 7.54 6.04 37.16
N LEU A 15 8.11 6.37 38.33
CA LEU A 15 9.11 5.53 39.01
C LEU A 15 8.52 4.22 39.53
N ILE A 16 7.30 4.26 40.07
CA ILE A 16 6.59 3.05 40.53
C ILE A 16 6.34 2.10 39.36
N ASN A 17 5.90 2.62 38.21
CA ASN A 17 5.71 1.81 37.00
C ASN A 17 7.02 1.21 36.48
N ARG A 18 8.13 1.96 36.54
CA ARG A 18 9.47 1.44 36.19
C ARG A 18 9.98 0.38 37.15
N LEU A 19 9.74 0.52 38.45
CA LEU A 19 10.12 -0.48 39.45
C LEU A 19 9.27 -1.75 39.33
N ALA A 20 7.99 -1.62 38.97
CA ALA A 20 7.11 -2.75 38.70
C ALA A 20 7.55 -3.56 37.47
N THR A 21 7.97 -2.90 36.39
CA THR A 21 8.51 -3.60 35.21
C THR A 21 9.84 -4.29 35.50
N VAL A 22 10.74 -3.66 36.25
CA VAL A 22 12.00 -4.30 36.67
C VAL A 22 11.76 -5.52 37.58
N ARG A 23 10.81 -5.43 38.53
CA ARG A 23 10.43 -6.59 39.34
C ARG A 23 9.81 -7.72 38.53
N ALA A 24 8.95 -7.42 37.54
CA ALA A 24 8.35 -8.43 36.67
C ALA A 24 9.39 -9.19 35.84
N VAL A 25 10.42 -8.49 35.33
CA VAL A 25 11.55 -9.11 34.61
C VAL A 25 12.38 -10.00 35.55
N SER A 26 12.63 -9.58 36.79
CA SER A 26 13.38 -10.39 37.76
C SER A 26 12.61 -11.62 38.27
N ALA A 27 11.27 -11.62 38.17
CA ALA A 27 10.39 -12.69 38.62
C ALA A 27 10.03 -13.71 37.52
N GLY A 28 10.64 -13.64 36.32
CA GLY A 28 10.37 -14.57 35.21
C GLY A 28 9.09 -14.27 34.42
N ASN A 29 8.34 -13.22 34.78
CA ASN A 29 7.13 -12.80 34.06
C ASN A 29 7.49 -11.80 32.95
N LEU A 30 8.29 -12.26 31.98
CA LEU A 30 8.53 -11.53 30.74
C LEU A 30 7.22 -11.42 29.94
N PRO A 31 6.92 -10.27 29.33
CA PRO A 31 5.83 -10.14 28.37
C PRO A 31 5.89 -11.23 27.29
N VAL A 32 4.74 -11.79 26.92
CA VAL A 32 4.62 -12.94 26.00
C VAL A 32 5.41 -12.76 24.69
N HIS A 33 5.46 -11.54 24.15
CA HIS A 33 6.20 -11.23 22.92
C HIS A 33 7.73 -11.27 23.09
N LEU A 34 8.24 -10.93 24.28
CA LEU A 34 9.68 -11.05 24.59
C LEU A 34 10.06 -12.50 24.87
N GLN A 35 9.16 -13.28 25.48
CA GLN A 35 9.37 -14.72 25.64
C GLN A 35 9.50 -15.41 24.27
N SER A 36 8.62 -15.11 23.31
CA SER A 36 8.71 -15.68 21.96
C SER A 36 10.00 -15.27 21.23
N ALA A 37 10.46 -14.03 21.43
CA ALA A 37 11.70 -13.57 20.82
C ALA A 37 12.91 -14.29 21.41
N ILE A 38 12.95 -14.46 22.73
CA ILE A 38 14.03 -15.18 23.43
C ILE A 38 14.06 -16.65 23.02
N THR A 39 12.89 -17.32 22.93
CA THR A 39 12.81 -18.72 22.48
C THR A 39 13.29 -18.91 21.05
N ASN A 40 13.00 -17.96 20.16
CA ASN A 40 13.46 -18.02 18.77
C ASN A 40 14.99 -17.80 18.66
N VAL A 41 15.55 -16.94 19.51
CA VAL A 41 17.00 -16.72 19.56
C VAL A 41 17.70 -17.94 20.16
N SER A 42 17.14 -18.58 21.18
CA SER A 42 17.72 -19.80 21.74
C SER A 42 17.63 -20.97 20.78
N SER A 43 16.50 -21.15 20.07
CA SER A 43 16.38 -22.23 19.07
C SER A 43 17.37 -22.05 17.92
N LEU A 44 17.59 -20.81 17.47
CA LEU A 44 18.59 -20.52 16.45
C LEU A 44 20.02 -20.75 16.95
N ALA A 45 20.30 -20.45 18.22
CA ALA A 45 21.59 -20.75 18.82
C ALA A 45 21.84 -22.27 18.92
N GLU A 46 20.81 -23.06 19.24
CA GLU A 46 20.88 -24.53 19.27
C GLU A 46 21.07 -25.12 17.87
N GLU A 47 20.38 -24.60 16.84
CA GLU A 47 20.59 -25.02 15.45
C GLU A 47 22.00 -24.71 14.96
N LEU A 48 22.52 -23.52 15.27
CA LEU A 48 23.90 -23.15 14.94
C LEU A 48 24.93 -23.98 15.71
N ALA A 49 24.62 -24.42 16.92
CA ALA A 49 25.46 -25.30 17.71
C ALA A 49 25.35 -26.79 17.33
N SER A 50 24.44 -27.15 16.41
CA SER A 50 24.30 -28.53 15.95
C SER A 50 25.56 -29.02 15.24
N SER A 51 25.89 -30.31 15.42
CA SER A 51 27.07 -30.94 14.82
C SER A 51 27.07 -30.78 13.31
N ASP A 52 25.91 -30.92 12.67
CA ASP A 52 25.80 -30.87 11.22
C ASP A 52 26.18 -29.49 10.65
N VAL A 53 25.80 -28.42 11.35
CA VAL A 53 26.15 -27.04 10.96
C VAL A 53 27.62 -26.75 11.25
N GLN A 54 28.12 -27.18 12.41
CA GLN A 54 29.52 -27.00 12.80
C GLN A 54 30.48 -27.81 11.90
N ASP A 55 30.11 -29.04 11.53
CA ASP A 55 30.87 -29.89 10.61
C ASP A 55 30.85 -29.32 9.19
N ALA A 56 29.72 -28.76 8.74
CA ALA A 56 29.63 -28.08 7.45
C ALA A 56 30.48 -26.78 7.42
N LEU A 57 30.51 -26.02 8.51
CA LEU A 57 31.36 -24.83 8.67
C LEU A 57 32.84 -25.21 8.71
N ALA A 58 33.20 -26.25 9.48
CA ALA A 58 34.56 -26.76 9.55
C ALA A 58 35.04 -27.32 8.19
N ALA A 59 34.17 -28.04 7.47
CA ALA A 59 34.44 -28.51 6.11
C ALA A 59 34.64 -27.34 5.14
N ALA A 60 33.84 -26.27 5.26
CA ALA A 60 33.98 -25.07 4.43
C ALA A 60 35.29 -24.30 4.72
N GLU A 61 35.75 -24.25 5.98
CA GLU A 61 37.06 -23.67 6.32
C GLU A 61 38.25 -24.51 5.82
N MET A 62 38.08 -25.84 5.75
CA MET A 62 39.08 -26.77 5.24
C MET A 62 39.19 -26.83 3.72
N GLU A 63 38.38 -26.07 2.96
CA GLU A 63 38.50 -25.93 1.50
C GLU A 63 39.18 -24.59 1.11
N PRO A 64 40.52 -24.47 1.25
CA PRO A 64 41.23 -23.24 0.91
C PRO A 64 41.49 -23.19 -0.59
N ASN A 65 40.46 -23.12 -1.45
CA ASN A 65 40.61 -22.67 -2.85
C ASN A 65 39.34 -22.51 -3.70
N ILE A 66 38.13 -22.44 -3.13
CA ILE A 66 36.98 -22.02 -3.95
C ILE A 66 37.08 -20.50 -4.19
N ARG A 67 37.80 -20.12 -5.24
CA ARG A 67 37.81 -18.74 -5.74
C ARG A 67 36.36 -18.31 -5.96
N ALA A 68 36.02 -17.06 -5.60
CA ALA A 68 34.66 -16.51 -5.74
C ALA A 68 34.04 -16.66 -7.15
N THR A 69 34.87 -16.91 -8.17
CA THR A 69 34.46 -17.26 -9.53
C THR A 69 33.75 -18.61 -9.67
N ASP A 70 34.03 -19.61 -8.83
CA ASP A 70 33.38 -20.93 -8.94
C ASP A 70 31.98 -21.00 -8.33
N LEU A 71 31.65 -20.09 -7.41
CA LEU A 71 30.27 -19.89 -6.92
C LEU A 71 29.33 -19.38 -8.01
N GLN A 72 29.84 -18.69 -9.04
CA GLN A 72 29.04 -18.28 -10.21
C GLN A 72 28.80 -19.46 -11.17
N ASN A 73 29.78 -20.37 -11.30
CA ASN A 73 29.66 -21.55 -12.16
C ASN A 73 28.68 -22.58 -11.57
N SER A 74 28.73 -22.82 -10.25
CA SER A 74 27.80 -23.76 -9.58
C SER A 74 26.33 -23.30 -9.68
N ARG A 75 26.06 -21.99 -9.55
CA ARG A 75 24.73 -21.43 -9.79
C ARG A 75 24.24 -21.64 -11.23
N ARG A 76 25.15 -21.61 -12.20
CA ARG A 76 24.83 -21.84 -13.63
C ARG A 76 24.58 -23.32 -13.90
N GLU A 77 25.34 -24.22 -13.26
CA GLU A 77 25.20 -25.68 -13.34
C GLU A 77 23.87 -26.16 -12.73
N ILE A 78 23.52 -25.67 -11.53
CA ILE A 78 22.25 -26.00 -10.84
C ILE A 78 21.04 -25.53 -11.66
N ARG A 79 21.14 -24.37 -12.34
CA ARG A 79 20.11 -23.92 -13.29
C ARG A 79 19.97 -24.85 -14.50
N ARG A 80 21.08 -25.39 -15.02
CA ARG A 80 21.06 -26.35 -16.13
C ARG A 80 20.51 -27.71 -15.74
N GLN A 81 20.82 -28.21 -14.54
CA GLN A 81 20.27 -29.48 -14.07
C GLN A 81 18.76 -29.39 -13.80
N ARG A 82 18.26 -28.27 -13.26
CA ARG A 82 16.81 -28.05 -13.11
C ARG A 82 16.07 -27.94 -14.45
N GLN A 83 16.75 -27.53 -15.53
CA GLN A 83 16.19 -27.49 -16.88
C GLN A 83 16.12 -28.87 -17.58
N LYS A 84 16.76 -29.91 -17.04
CA LYS A 84 16.71 -31.27 -17.58
C LYS A 84 15.58 -32.13 -17.01
N VAL A 85 14.75 -31.58 -16.12
CA VAL A 85 13.50 -32.25 -15.74
C VAL A 85 12.53 -32.01 -16.89
N ASP A 86 12.23 -33.06 -17.66
CA ASP A 86 11.15 -33.13 -18.66
C ASP A 86 9.81 -32.89 -17.95
N THR A 87 9.57 -31.64 -17.60
CA THR A 87 8.26 -31.13 -17.17
C THR A 87 7.58 -30.70 -18.45
N ALA A 88 6.43 -31.32 -18.74
CA ALA A 88 5.54 -30.87 -19.81
C ALA A 88 5.42 -29.33 -19.73
N PRO A 89 5.49 -28.62 -20.86
CA PRO A 89 5.45 -27.16 -20.85
C PRO A 89 4.24 -26.73 -20.01
N PRO A 90 4.44 -25.89 -18.98
CA PRO A 90 3.34 -25.48 -18.11
C PRO A 90 2.25 -24.93 -19.02
N THR A 91 1.07 -25.54 -18.97
CA THR A 91 -0.11 -25.05 -19.68
C THR A 91 -0.23 -23.58 -19.35
N LYS A 92 -0.03 -22.71 -20.35
CA LYS A 92 -0.08 -21.26 -20.18
C LYS A 92 -1.43 -20.95 -19.55
N ARG A 93 -1.42 -20.54 -18.28
CA ARG A 93 -2.65 -20.06 -17.65
C ARG A 93 -3.19 -18.92 -18.50
N PRO A 94 -4.50 -18.87 -18.75
CA PRO A 94 -5.08 -17.73 -19.45
C PRO A 94 -4.68 -16.44 -18.72
N PRO A 95 -4.35 -15.36 -19.44
CA PRO A 95 -3.99 -14.10 -18.81
C PRO A 95 -5.16 -13.60 -17.96
N THR A 96 -4.93 -13.42 -16.66
CA THR A 96 -5.90 -12.81 -15.75
C THR A 96 -6.14 -11.38 -16.19
N LYS A 97 -7.41 -10.98 -16.38
CA LYS A 97 -7.74 -9.60 -16.74
C LYS A 97 -7.52 -8.70 -15.52
N THR A 98 -6.76 -7.64 -15.71
CA THR A 98 -6.49 -6.63 -14.68
C THR A 98 -6.84 -5.25 -15.20
N GLN A 99 -7.29 -4.38 -14.30
CA GLN A 99 -7.59 -2.98 -14.59
C GLN A 99 -7.37 -2.12 -13.34
N TYR A 100 -7.11 -0.83 -13.52
CA TYR A 100 -6.80 0.07 -12.39
C TYR A 100 -8.03 0.67 -11.72
N TYR A 101 -9.17 0.71 -12.41
CA TYR A 101 -10.43 1.26 -11.92
C TYR A 101 -11.46 0.15 -11.74
N PRO A 102 -12.49 0.34 -10.90
CA PRO A 102 -13.54 -0.65 -10.74
C PRO A 102 -14.20 -0.99 -12.08
N PRO A 103 -14.65 -2.23 -12.28
CA PRO A 103 -15.39 -2.59 -13.48
C PRO A 103 -16.63 -1.70 -13.62
N ARG A 104 -16.84 -1.16 -14.82
CA ARG A 104 -18.06 -0.41 -15.12
C ARG A 104 -19.24 -1.38 -15.14
N LEU A 105 -20.28 -1.08 -14.37
CA LEU A 105 -21.52 -1.84 -14.44
C LEU A 105 -22.23 -1.53 -15.78
N PRO A 106 -22.92 -2.51 -16.39
CA PRO A 106 -23.70 -2.26 -17.58
C PRO A 106 -24.73 -1.15 -17.33
N GLY A 107 -24.72 -0.10 -18.16
CA GLY A 107 -25.60 1.07 -18.03
C GLY A 107 -25.01 2.24 -17.24
N GLN A 108 -23.78 2.14 -16.73
CA GLN A 108 -23.12 3.26 -16.07
C GLN A 108 -22.72 4.33 -17.09
N MET A 109 -23.01 5.60 -16.79
CA MET A 109 -22.72 6.72 -17.71
C MET A 109 -21.22 6.85 -17.95
N THR A 110 -20.81 6.68 -19.20
CA THR A 110 -19.41 6.75 -19.63
C THR A 110 -18.92 8.18 -19.80
N THR A 111 -19.83 9.09 -20.17
CA THR A 111 -19.53 10.48 -20.44
C THR A 111 -20.33 11.35 -19.48
N LEU A 112 -19.62 12.22 -18.77
CA LEU A 112 -20.20 13.08 -17.77
C LEU A 112 -20.26 14.51 -18.32
N SER A 113 -21.46 15.03 -18.56
CA SER A 113 -21.65 16.42 -18.97
C SER A 113 -21.53 17.34 -17.75
N ARG A 114 -21.16 18.62 -17.98
CA ARG A 114 -21.15 19.66 -16.95
C ARG A 114 -22.51 19.78 -16.23
N ASP A 115 -23.61 19.72 -16.97
CA ASP A 115 -24.96 19.81 -16.40
C ASP A 115 -25.31 18.61 -15.51
N SER A 116 -24.69 17.45 -15.76
CA SER A 116 -24.90 16.22 -14.99
C SER A 116 -23.96 16.05 -13.80
N LEU A 117 -22.97 16.94 -13.65
CA LEU A 117 -21.98 16.89 -12.58
C LEU A 117 -22.61 16.92 -11.17
N PRO A 118 -23.61 17.78 -10.86
CA PRO A 118 -24.24 17.79 -9.54
C PRO A 118 -24.93 16.46 -9.21
N SER A 119 -25.70 15.91 -10.16
CA SER A 119 -26.38 14.62 -10.01
C SER A 119 -25.40 13.47 -9.78
N PHE A 120 -24.25 13.50 -10.46
CA PHE A 120 -23.18 12.53 -10.22
C PHE A 120 -22.64 12.64 -8.79
N VAL A 121 -22.32 13.85 -8.32
CA VAL A 121 -21.81 14.07 -6.96
C VAL A 121 -22.77 13.54 -5.90
N GLU A 122 -24.07 13.80 -6.04
CA GLU A 122 -25.08 13.28 -5.13
C GLU A 122 -25.16 11.74 -5.18
N SER A 123 -25.15 11.15 -6.37
CA SER A 123 -25.19 9.70 -6.55
C SER A 123 -23.96 9.01 -5.96
N PHE A 124 -22.78 9.61 -6.14
CA PHE A 124 -21.53 9.10 -5.61
C PHE A 124 -21.52 9.14 -4.08
N ASN A 125 -21.90 10.27 -3.49
CA ASN A 125 -21.94 10.44 -2.03
C ASN A 125 -22.95 9.49 -1.37
N ARG A 126 -24.02 9.11 -2.08
CA ARG A 126 -24.97 8.10 -1.62
C ARG A 126 -24.40 6.68 -1.73
N ALA A 127 -23.63 6.38 -2.77
CA ALA A 127 -23.09 5.06 -3.03
C ALA A 127 -21.84 4.73 -2.19
N SER A 128 -21.04 5.74 -1.86
CA SER A 128 -19.74 5.59 -1.20
C SER A 128 -19.75 6.22 0.19
N PRO A 129 -20.12 5.50 1.27
CA PRO A 129 -20.16 6.08 2.62
C PRO A 129 -18.77 6.46 3.17
N ASN A 130 -17.71 5.87 2.61
CA ASN A 130 -16.33 6.08 3.06
C ASN A 130 -15.60 7.19 2.29
N ALA A 131 -16.27 7.89 1.38
CA ALA A 131 -15.68 8.99 0.62
C ALA A 131 -16.75 10.01 0.26
N SER A 132 -16.38 11.28 0.17
CA SER A 132 -17.28 12.35 -0.25
C SER A 132 -16.67 13.15 -1.39
N ILE A 133 -17.50 13.59 -2.32
CA ILE A 133 -17.13 14.47 -3.42
C ILE A 133 -17.90 15.77 -3.28
N SER A 134 -17.22 16.86 -3.59
CA SER A 134 -17.79 18.21 -3.62
C SER A 134 -17.23 18.95 -4.83
N ILE A 135 -18.05 19.79 -5.46
CA ILE A 135 -17.60 20.72 -6.48
C ILE A 135 -16.91 21.87 -5.75
N TRP A 136 -15.65 22.12 -6.06
CA TRP A 136 -14.85 23.18 -5.48
C TRP A 136 -14.78 24.35 -6.46
N SER A 137 -15.49 25.43 -6.13
CA SER A 137 -15.38 26.71 -6.82
C SER A 137 -14.40 27.61 -6.06
N GLN A 138 -13.48 28.25 -6.79
CA GLN A 138 -12.57 29.22 -6.20
C GLN A 138 -13.35 30.52 -5.96
N THR A 139 -13.42 30.97 -4.70
CA THR A 139 -14.32 32.04 -4.27
C THR A 139 -14.06 33.41 -4.92
N ASP A 140 -12.85 33.66 -5.43
CA ASP A 140 -12.38 35.00 -5.82
C ASP A 140 -11.69 35.10 -7.20
N SER A 141 -11.70 34.08 -8.05
CA SER A 141 -11.00 34.16 -9.34
C SER A 141 -11.91 34.64 -10.48
N THR A 142 -11.60 35.82 -11.02
CA THR A 142 -12.14 36.34 -12.30
C THR A 142 -11.56 35.62 -13.52
N ALA A 143 -10.70 34.61 -13.33
CA ALA A 143 -10.03 33.89 -14.40
C ALA A 143 -9.88 32.39 -14.10
N ILE A 144 -10.15 31.62 -15.17
CA ILE A 144 -10.03 30.16 -15.37
C ILE A 144 -11.22 29.34 -14.84
N GLN A 145 -12.14 29.07 -15.77
CA GLN A 145 -13.30 28.18 -15.72
C GLN A 145 -12.89 26.69 -15.62
N GLY A 146 -12.16 26.31 -14.58
CA GLY A 146 -11.84 24.92 -14.30
C GLY A 146 -12.75 24.38 -13.20
N ASP A 147 -13.71 23.52 -13.54
CA ASP A 147 -14.48 22.80 -12.52
C ASP A 147 -13.53 21.85 -11.80
N THR A 148 -13.23 22.14 -10.53
CA THR A 148 -12.40 21.27 -9.71
C THR A 148 -13.31 20.42 -8.83
N LEU A 149 -13.14 19.10 -8.88
CA LEU A 149 -13.77 18.20 -7.92
C LEU A 149 -12.83 17.93 -6.77
N ARG A 150 -13.35 18.11 -5.56
CA ARG A 150 -12.67 17.74 -4.33
C ARG A 150 -13.24 16.43 -3.81
N VAL A 151 -12.42 15.38 -3.83
CA VAL A 151 -12.69 14.06 -3.26
C VAL A 151 -12.04 13.99 -1.88
N ILE A 152 -12.80 13.65 -0.84
CA ILE A 152 -12.33 13.51 0.53
C ILE A 152 -12.54 12.05 0.94
N VAL A 153 -11.45 11.40 1.33
CA VAL A 153 -11.46 10.12 2.03
C VAL A 153 -11.13 10.41 3.49
N PRO A 154 -12.11 10.30 4.41
CA PRO A 154 -11.93 10.69 5.81
C PRO A 154 -10.67 10.08 6.43
N ASP A 155 -9.94 10.89 7.21
CA ASP A 155 -8.71 10.54 7.93
C ASP A 155 -7.52 10.03 7.09
N ILE A 156 -7.66 9.99 5.75
CA ILE A 156 -6.65 9.48 4.83
C ILE A 156 -6.16 10.57 3.89
N LEU A 157 -6.99 11.01 2.93
CA LEU A 157 -6.54 11.92 1.87
C LEU A 157 -7.64 12.85 1.37
N VAL A 158 -7.20 13.94 0.75
CA VAL A 158 -8.00 14.84 -0.06
C VAL A 158 -7.39 14.87 -1.46
N GLY A 159 -8.18 14.50 -2.47
CA GLY A 159 -7.83 14.58 -3.87
C GLY A 159 -8.54 15.75 -4.55
N TYR A 160 -7.82 16.52 -5.35
CA TYR A 160 -8.34 17.56 -6.23
C TYR A 160 -8.21 17.10 -7.67
N ILE A 161 -9.34 16.94 -8.34
CA ILE A 161 -9.42 16.55 -9.74
C ILE A 161 -9.79 17.80 -10.53
N THR A 162 -8.87 18.29 -11.34
CA THR A 162 -9.17 19.37 -12.29
C THR A 162 -9.83 18.76 -13.52
N LEU A 163 -10.97 19.33 -13.92
CA LEU A 163 -11.72 18.86 -15.08
C LEU A 163 -11.45 19.76 -16.29
N ARG A 164 -11.38 19.13 -17.46
CA ARG A 164 -11.40 19.80 -18.76
C ARG A 164 -12.56 19.29 -19.60
N GLU A 165 -13.12 20.15 -20.42
CA GLU A 165 -14.05 19.71 -21.46
C GLU A 165 -13.28 18.96 -22.56
N GLY A 166 -13.84 17.83 -22.99
CA GLY A 166 -13.35 17.13 -24.17
C GLY A 166 -13.46 18.00 -25.42
N LYS A 167 -12.51 17.84 -26.35
CA LYS A 167 -12.54 18.52 -27.66
C LYS A 167 -13.26 17.64 -28.68
N GLY A 168 -14.12 18.22 -29.50
CA GLY A 168 -14.74 17.55 -30.65
C GLY A 168 -16.15 17.04 -30.39
N GLN A 169 -16.49 15.83 -30.85
CA GLN A 169 -17.82 15.25 -30.65
C GLN A 169 -18.05 14.72 -29.23
N ASP A 170 -16.98 14.56 -28.45
CA ASP A 170 -17.03 14.03 -27.10
C ASP A 170 -17.02 15.18 -26.09
N ASN A 171 -18.14 15.88 -25.98
CA ASN A 171 -18.36 17.04 -25.06
C ASN A 171 -18.37 16.63 -23.57
N GLY A 172 -17.86 15.45 -23.23
CA GLY A 172 -17.76 14.97 -21.85
C GLY A 172 -16.63 15.65 -21.08
N LEU A 173 -16.84 15.86 -19.79
CA LEU A 173 -15.80 16.25 -18.84
C LEU A 173 -14.81 15.10 -18.69
N ARG A 174 -13.53 15.43 -18.80
CA ARG A 174 -12.41 14.51 -18.59
C ARG A 174 -11.49 15.04 -17.50
N PRO A 175 -10.87 14.16 -16.70
CA PRO A 175 -9.80 14.58 -15.79
C PRO A 175 -8.62 15.15 -16.60
N ASP A 176 -8.12 16.31 -16.20
CA ASP A 176 -6.92 16.91 -16.78
C ASP A 176 -5.70 16.63 -15.89
N SER A 177 -5.80 16.96 -14.61
CA SER A 177 -4.78 16.69 -13.60
C SER A 177 -5.38 16.36 -12.25
N VAL A 178 -4.59 15.65 -11.43
CA VAL A 178 -4.99 15.20 -10.09
C VAL A 178 -3.90 15.56 -9.10
N SER A 179 -4.28 16.20 -8.00
CA SER A 179 -3.39 16.48 -6.88
C SER A 179 -3.93 15.80 -5.64
N ILE A 180 -3.08 15.11 -4.89
CA ILE A 180 -3.48 14.37 -3.69
C ILE A 180 -2.68 14.92 -2.52
N ALA A 181 -3.37 15.21 -1.42
CA ALA A 181 -2.78 15.64 -0.17
C ALA A 181 -3.24 14.71 0.95
N GLY A 182 -2.32 14.27 1.80
CA GLY A 182 -2.65 13.50 3.00
C GLY A 182 -3.16 14.39 4.12
N ILE A 183 -4.22 13.97 4.82
CA ILE A 183 -4.76 14.73 5.97
C ILE A 183 -3.74 14.76 7.13
N ARG A 184 -2.84 13.76 7.20
CA ARG A 184 -1.88 13.55 8.29
C ARG A 184 -0.45 14.01 8.01
N GLU A 185 -0.20 14.70 6.89
CA GLU A 185 1.15 15.14 6.48
C GLU A 185 1.94 15.96 7.52
N GLN A 186 1.31 16.40 8.61
CA GLN A 186 1.95 17.11 9.71
C GLN A 186 2.79 16.23 10.65
N ARG A 187 2.74 14.89 10.60
CA ARG A 187 3.25 14.07 11.72
C ARG A 187 4.49 13.19 11.45
N THR A 188 4.77 12.69 10.24
CA THR A 188 5.94 11.84 9.98
C THR A 188 6.45 11.91 8.53
N THR A 189 7.76 11.72 8.32
CA THR A 189 8.40 11.74 6.98
C THR A 189 8.02 10.56 6.10
N SER A 190 7.59 9.43 6.69
CA SER A 190 7.20 8.21 5.97
C SER A 190 5.83 8.34 5.30
N GLU A 191 4.87 9.03 5.93
CA GLU A 191 3.52 9.22 5.36
C GLU A 191 3.53 10.03 4.06
N PHE A 192 4.43 11.01 3.95
CA PHE A 192 4.61 11.77 2.71
C PHE A 192 4.97 10.88 1.51
N SER A 193 5.74 9.82 1.74
CA SER A 193 6.13 8.89 0.68
C SER A 193 4.94 8.12 0.10
N ALA A 194 3.93 7.81 0.93
CA ALA A 194 2.73 7.11 0.50
C ALA A 194 1.88 7.98 -0.44
N PHE A 195 1.61 9.23 -0.08
CA PHE A 195 0.81 10.14 -0.93
C PHE A 195 1.53 10.52 -2.21
N ARG A 196 2.87 10.66 -2.16
CA ARG A 196 3.69 10.82 -3.35
C ARG A 196 3.58 9.61 -4.27
N SER A 197 3.68 8.40 -3.72
CA SER A 197 3.53 7.14 -4.46
C SER A 197 2.15 7.03 -5.11
N ILE A 198 1.07 7.28 -4.36
CA ILE A 198 -0.30 7.27 -4.89
C ILE A 198 -0.45 8.29 -6.02
N SER A 199 0.06 9.51 -5.84
CA SER A 199 0.01 10.55 -6.88
C SER A 199 0.72 10.09 -8.15
N GLN A 200 1.93 9.55 -8.02
CA GLN A 200 2.70 9.03 -9.15
C GLN A 200 1.98 7.87 -9.86
N HIS A 201 1.38 6.97 -9.10
CA HIS A 201 0.59 5.86 -9.65
C HIS A 201 -0.63 6.37 -10.43
N ILE A 202 -1.38 7.34 -9.89
CA ILE A 202 -2.53 7.94 -10.59
C ILE A 202 -2.11 8.69 -11.84
N PHE A 203 -1.03 9.48 -11.80
CA PHE A 203 -0.48 10.13 -12.99
C PHE A 203 -0.10 9.13 -14.08
N LYS A 204 0.51 8.00 -13.70
CA LYS A 204 0.82 6.93 -14.63
C LYS A 204 -0.44 6.35 -15.25
N ILE A 205 -1.48 6.06 -14.46
CA ILE A 205 -2.76 5.54 -14.97
C ILE A 205 -3.39 6.51 -15.99
N MET A 206 -3.38 7.81 -15.68
CA MET A 206 -3.92 8.83 -16.58
C MET A 206 -3.09 8.99 -17.85
N GLY A 207 -1.77 8.84 -17.78
CA GLY A 207 -0.89 8.89 -18.95
C GLY A 207 -0.96 7.64 -19.84
N ASP A 208 -1.17 6.47 -19.23
CA ASP A 208 -1.27 5.19 -19.95
C ASP A 208 -2.66 4.96 -20.56
N ASN A 209 -3.70 5.68 -20.10
CA ASN A 209 -5.08 5.48 -20.51
C ASN A 209 -5.79 6.80 -20.87
N ASP A 210 -5.97 7.07 -22.16
CA ASP A 210 -6.66 8.29 -22.65
C ASP A 210 -8.17 8.34 -22.32
N ASN A 211 -8.74 7.21 -21.86
CA ASN A 211 -10.18 7.02 -21.64
C ASN A 211 -10.59 6.99 -20.15
N VAL A 212 -9.73 7.48 -19.26
CA VAL A 212 -10.06 7.60 -17.82
C VAL A 212 -11.18 8.62 -17.65
N THR A 213 -12.30 8.19 -17.09
CA THR A 213 -13.43 9.08 -16.80
C THR A 213 -13.31 9.68 -15.41
N VAL A 214 -14.06 10.75 -15.16
CA VAL A 214 -14.17 11.37 -13.83
C VAL A 214 -14.65 10.36 -12.78
N SER A 215 -15.59 9.49 -13.17
CA SER A 215 -16.11 8.42 -12.32
C SER A 215 -15.03 7.41 -11.95
N ASP A 216 -14.27 6.91 -12.93
CA ASP A 216 -13.21 5.90 -12.69
C ASP A 216 -12.21 6.40 -11.65
N LEU A 217 -11.78 7.66 -11.81
CA LEU A 217 -10.81 8.29 -10.93
C LEU A 217 -11.38 8.55 -9.53
N ALA A 218 -12.63 9.01 -9.44
CA ALA A 218 -13.33 9.22 -8.17
C ALA A 218 -13.43 7.92 -7.36
N TYR A 219 -13.83 6.82 -8.00
CA TYR A 219 -13.90 5.52 -7.32
C TYR A 219 -12.52 4.92 -7.01
N LEU A 220 -11.52 5.15 -7.87
CA LEU A 220 -10.13 4.80 -7.55
C LEU A 220 -9.67 5.54 -6.28
N LEU A 221 -9.89 6.84 -6.17
CA LEU A 221 -9.56 7.61 -4.96
C LEU A 221 -10.30 7.09 -3.73
N ALA A 222 -11.60 6.80 -3.85
CA ALA A 222 -12.38 6.25 -2.74
C ALA A 222 -11.95 4.82 -2.32
N SER A 223 -11.32 4.06 -3.24
CA SER A 223 -10.80 2.74 -2.90
C SER A 223 -9.70 2.79 -1.83
N TYR A 224 -9.03 3.94 -1.64
CA TYR A 224 -8.00 4.16 -0.61
C TYR A 224 -8.54 4.33 0.82
N HIS A 225 -9.85 4.21 1.06
CA HIS A 225 -10.42 4.29 2.42
C HIS A 225 -9.83 3.32 3.45
N ASN A 226 -9.14 2.27 2.99
CA ASN A 226 -8.47 1.28 3.83
C ASN A 226 -6.93 1.29 3.65
N LEU A 227 -6.33 2.38 3.15
CA LEU A 227 -4.90 2.46 2.79
C LEU A 227 -3.96 1.91 3.88
N TYR A 228 -4.20 2.25 5.14
CA TYR A 228 -3.35 1.82 6.28
C TYR A 228 -3.73 0.45 6.87
N LEU A 229 -4.87 -0.10 6.46
CA LEU A 229 -5.41 -1.38 6.93
C LEU A 229 -5.24 -2.48 5.88
N ALA A 230 -5.06 -2.11 4.61
CA ALA A 230 -4.94 -3.05 3.51
C ALA A 230 -3.66 -3.89 3.61
N THR A 231 -3.83 -5.21 3.52
CA THR A 231 -2.72 -6.15 3.36
C THR A 231 -2.25 -6.14 1.90
N CYS A 232 -0.94 -6.08 1.68
CA CYS A 232 -0.39 -6.31 0.34
C CYS A 232 -0.72 -7.74 -0.11
N HIS A 233 -1.37 -7.91 -1.26
CA HIS A 233 -1.79 -9.22 -1.77
C HIS A 233 -0.60 -10.17 -2.00
N ARG A 234 0.57 -9.62 -2.32
CA ARG A 234 1.77 -10.40 -2.65
C ARG A 234 2.63 -10.78 -1.45
N CYS A 235 2.95 -9.82 -0.58
CA CYS A 235 3.83 -10.08 0.57
C CYS A 235 3.08 -10.24 1.90
N THR A 236 1.75 -10.12 1.88
CA THR A 236 0.81 -10.31 3.00
C THR A 236 1.05 -9.42 4.23
N ARG A 237 1.90 -8.39 4.12
CA ARG A 237 2.19 -7.44 5.21
C ARG A 237 1.19 -6.27 5.25
N ILE A 238 0.96 -5.76 6.46
CA ILE A 238 0.16 -4.55 6.76
C ILE A 238 1.12 -3.45 7.23
N CYS A 239 0.78 -2.19 6.93
CA CYS A 239 1.54 -0.99 7.30
C CYS A 239 1.75 -0.79 8.82
N SER A 240 0.89 -1.36 9.68
CA SER A 240 0.65 -0.83 11.02
C SER A 240 1.67 -1.19 12.13
N ALA A 241 2.82 -1.83 11.85
CA ALA A 241 3.71 -2.28 12.94
C ALA A 241 5.21 -1.96 12.82
N GLN A 242 5.75 -1.62 11.64
CA GLN A 242 7.21 -1.70 11.42
C GLN A 242 7.77 -0.62 10.46
N ASP A 243 7.21 0.60 10.44
CA ASP A 243 7.64 1.69 9.53
C ASP A 243 7.58 1.36 8.02
N TYR A 244 6.76 0.37 7.64
CA TYR A 244 6.58 0.02 6.23
C TYR A 244 5.62 0.98 5.53
N ALA A 245 5.91 1.29 4.26
CA ALA A 245 4.99 2.01 3.40
C ALA A 245 3.70 1.19 3.19
N PRO A 246 2.50 1.81 3.17
CA PRO A 246 1.24 1.13 2.92
C PRO A 246 1.15 0.62 1.47
N ALA A 247 0.20 -0.26 1.21
CA ALA A 247 -0.10 -0.75 -0.13
C ALA A 247 -0.79 0.35 -0.96
N THR A 248 0.01 1.12 -1.69
CA THR A 248 -0.40 2.31 -2.46
C THR A 248 -0.94 1.99 -3.86
N VAL A 249 -0.69 0.79 -4.38
CA VAL A 249 -1.13 0.37 -5.72
C VAL A 249 -2.39 -0.47 -5.61
N HIS A 250 -3.48 0.01 -6.19
CA HIS A 250 -4.78 -0.63 -6.19
C HIS A 250 -5.10 -1.15 -7.59
N ILE A 251 -5.33 -2.45 -7.72
CA ILE A 251 -5.60 -3.12 -9.00
C ILE A 251 -6.84 -4.00 -8.82
N TRP A 252 -7.79 -3.89 -9.75
CA TRP A 252 -8.93 -4.76 -9.85
C TRP A 252 -8.56 -5.96 -10.73
N THR A 253 -8.78 -7.16 -10.20
CA THR A 253 -8.51 -8.41 -10.90
C THR A 253 -9.79 -9.22 -11.05
N GLU A 254 -10.04 -9.72 -12.26
CA GLU A 254 -11.15 -10.62 -12.56
C GLU A 254 -10.80 -12.03 -12.04
N THR A 255 -11.63 -12.57 -11.16
CA THR A 255 -11.50 -13.94 -10.65
C THR A 255 -12.04 -14.95 -11.66
N ASP A 256 -11.77 -16.24 -11.44
CA ASP A 256 -12.29 -17.34 -12.28
C ASP A 256 -13.83 -17.38 -12.36
N GLN A 257 -14.51 -16.73 -11.40
CA GLN A 257 -15.96 -16.59 -11.35
C GLN A 257 -16.49 -15.33 -12.05
N ALA A 258 -15.65 -14.64 -12.83
CA ALA A 258 -15.95 -13.33 -13.45
C ALA A 258 -16.33 -12.22 -12.43
N GLN A 259 -15.98 -12.41 -11.16
CA GLN A 259 -16.13 -11.39 -10.12
C GLN A 259 -14.84 -10.57 -10.02
N TRP A 260 -14.98 -9.25 -9.97
CA TRP A 260 -13.86 -8.35 -9.77
C TRP A 260 -13.55 -8.17 -8.29
N THR A 261 -12.28 -8.28 -7.94
CA THR A 261 -11.79 -8.07 -6.58
C THR A 261 -10.70 -7.02 -6.59
N LEU A 262 -10.71 -6.15 -5.58
CA LEU A 262 -9.67 -5.16 -5.37
C LEU A 262 -8.47 -5.82 -4.67
N GLN A 263 -7.30 -5.72 -5.29
CA GLN A 263 -6.04 -6.17 -4.74
C GLN A 263 -5.13 -4.97 -4.50
N CYS A 264 -4.58 -4.89 -3.30
CA CYS A 264 -3.67 -3.83 -2.88
C CYS A 264 -2.24 -4.34 -2.91
N TYR A 265 -1.31 -3.52 -3.40
CA TYR A 265 0.12 -3.86 -3.52
C TYR A 265 0.97 -2.70 -3.02
N HIS A 266 2.13 -3.02 -2.44
CA HIS A 266 3.21 -2.03 -2.34
C HIS A 266 3.76 -1.73 -3.74
N ASP A 267 4.31 -0.53 -3.96
CA ASP A 267 4.95 -0.16 -5.22
C ASP A 267 5.96 -1.21 -5.72
N SER A 268 6.81 -1.71 -4.83
CA SER A 268 7.81 -2.72 -5.15
C SER A 268 7.22 -4.10 -5.49
N CYS A 269 6.00 -4.38 -5.03
CA CYS A 269 5.30 -5.65 -5.23
C CYS A 269 4.46 -5.67 -6.51
N ALA A 270 4.15 -4.51 -7.10
CA ALA A 270 3.30 -4.41 -8.28
C ALA A 270 4.03 -4.70 -9.61
N ILE A 271 5.37 -4.66 -9.63
CA ILE A 271 6.18 -4.69 -10.88
C ILE A 271 6.66 -6.10 -11.25
N SER A 272 6.44 -7.13 -10.41
CA SER A 272 6.89 -8.52 -10.70
C SER A 272 5.79 -9.54 -10.69
#